data_AF-A0AAJ2ESI1-F1
#
_entry.id   AF-A0AAJ2ESI1-F1
#
_cell.length_a   1.000
_cell.length_b   1.000
_cell.length_c   1.000
_cell.angle_alpha   90.00
_cell.angle_beta   90.00
_cell.angle_gamma   90.00
#
_symmetry.space_group_name_H-M   'P 1'
#
loop_
_entity.id
_entity.type
_entity.pdbx_description
1 polymer ?
#
loop_
_entity_poly.entity_id
_entity_poly.type
_entity_poly.pdbx_seq_one_letter_code
_entity_poly.pdbx_strand_id
1 'polypeptide(L)'
;MDAVTYTFSALLEKHRHAIRTLTAAAVLSSPLFVAQPAWADFRVCNSTQNLVGVAIGYRAKEGWVSEGWWQVPASTCATLIEGELQSRYYYLYAEDAARGGRWTGDVNMCVAENEFKITGVDDCYARSFQRMGFKEYDTGRQGSWMVQLSDTPGTQESQN
;
A
#
# COMPACT_ATOMS: atom_id res chain seq x y z
N MET A 1 -14.36 71.79 -39.55
CA MET A 1 -13.06 71.68 -38.83
C MET A 1 -13.19 70.53 -37.84
N ASP A 2 -13.73 69.39 -38.29
CA ASP A 2 -12.97 68.29 -38.93
C ASP A 2 -12.03 67.68 -37.88
N ALA A 3 -12.46 66.70 -37.05
CA ALA A 3 -12.69 65.30 -37.40
C ALA A 3 -11.36 64.64 -37.85
N VAL A 4 -10.91 63.47 -37.40
CA VAL A 4 -11.62 62.20 -37.24
C VAL A 4 -10.69 61.23 -36.49
N THR A 5 -11.25 60.58 -35.48
CA THR A 5 -10.82 59.30 -34.89
C THR A 5 -11.18 58.15 -35.85
N TYR A 6 -10.44 57.02 -35.81
CA TYR A 6 -10.73 55.74 -36.47
C TYR A 6 -10.34 55.67 -37.96
N THR A 7 -9.62 54.66 -38.44
CA THR A 7 -10.17 53.31 -38.57
C THR A 7 -9.11 52.31 -39.06
N PHE A 8 -9.09 51.14 -38.41
CA PHE A 8 -9.11 49.79 -39.01
C PHE A 8 -7.87 49.22 -39.74
N SER A 9 -7.33 48.19 -39.07
CA SER A 9 -7.34 46.79 -39.51
C SER A 9 -6.36 46.30 -40.56
N ALA A 10 -5.66 45.24 -40.12
CA ALA A 10 -5.38 44.03 -40.89
C ALA A 10 -4.33 44.17 -42.00
N LEU A 11 -3.50 43.19 -42.32
CA LEU A 11 -3.23 41.87 -41.78
C LEU A 11 -1.85 41.51 -42.35
N LEU A 12 -1.00 40.93 -41.52
CA LEU A 12 -0.24 39.71 -41.79
C LEU A 12 0.47 39.51 -43.16
N GLU A 13 1.80 39.33 -43.02
CA GLU A 13 2.45 38.04 -43.33
C GLU A 13 2.91 37.79 -44.76
N LYS A 14 4.11 38.32 -45.09
CA LYS A 14 4.93 37.70 -46.15
C LYS A 14 6.42 38.03 -46.13
N HIS A 15 7.09 37.97 -44.99
CA HIS A 15 8.56 38.08 -44.97
C HIS A 15 9.22 36.70 -44.87
N ARG A 16 9.31 36.04 -46.04
CA ARG A 16 10.20 34.90 -46.28
C ARG A 16 11.66 35.36 -46.18
N HIS A 17 12.38 34.69 -45.29
CA HIS A 17 13.78 34.28 -45.43
C HIS A 17 14.85 35.38 -45.35
N ALA A 18 15.37 35.58 -44.13
CA ALA A 18 16.79 35.82 -43.89
C ALA A 18 17.09 35.69 -42.38
N ILE A 19 17.03 34.48 -41.82
CA ILE A 19 17.49 34.24 -40.45
C ILE A 19 18.89 33.65 -40.52
N ARG A 20 19.86 34.52 -40.18
CA ARG A 20 21.28 34.25 -39.97
C ARG A 20 21.46 33.10 -38.97
N THR A 21 22.35 32.17 -39.29
CA THR A 21 22.79 31.08 -38.42
C THR A 21 23.51 31.66 -37.19
N LEU A 22 22.84 31.68 -36.05
CA LEU A 22 23.45 31.83 -34.73
C LEU A 22 23.49 30.45 -34.08
N THR A 23 24.69 29.88 -33.94
CA THR A 23 24.95 28.66 -33.17
C THR A 23 24.67 28.91 -31.69
N ALA A 24 23.48 28.51 -31.23
CA ALA A 24 23.15 28.47 -29.81
C ALA A 24 23.58 27.10 -29.24
N ALA A 25 24.68 27.08 -28.48
CA ALA A 25 25.04 25.93 -27.66
C ALA A 25 24.11 25.86 -26.44
N ALA A 26 22.96 25.20 -26.59
CA ALA A 26 22.06 24.91 -25.49
C ALA A 26 22.67 23.80 -24.63
N VAL A 27 23.28 24.17 -23.49
CA VAL A 27 23.67 23.23 -22.44
C VAL A 27 22.38 22.69 -21.82
N LEU A 28 21.95 21.51 -22.28
CA LEU A 28 20.83 20.76 -21.72
C LEU A 28 21.23 20.24 -20.32
N SER A 29 20.92 21.01 -19.28
CA SER A 29 20.99 20.53 -17.90
C SER A 29 19.83 19.54 -17.66
N SER A 30 20.04 18.26 -17.93
CA SER A 30 19.07 17.21 -17.59
C SER A 30 19.00 17.04 -16.06
N PRO A 31 17.82 17.20 -15.44
CA PRO A 31 17.65 16.88 -14.03
C PRO A 31 17.88 15.38 -13.81
N LEU A 32 18.79 15.03 -12.89
CA LEU A 32 19.01 13.67 -12.44
C LEU A 32 17.84 13.27 -11.53
N PHE A 33 16.86 12.57 -12.10
CA PHE A 33 15.83 11.91 -11.30
C PHE A 33 16.45 10.71 -10.59
N VAL A 34 16.57 10.80 -9.26
CA VAL A 34 16.94 9.65 -8.42
C VAL A 34 15.71 8.77 -8.30
N ALA A 35 15.74 7.57 -8.89
CA ALA A 35 14.67 6.60 -8.71
C ALA A 35 14.61 6.18 -7.23
N GLN A 36 13.45 6.34 -6.61
CA GLN A 36 13.25 5.85 -5.24
C GLN A 36 13.10 4.32 -5.27
N PRO A 37 13.57 3.61 -4.23
CA PRO A 37 13.33 2.18 -4.09
C PRO A 37 11.83 1.91 -4.08
N ALA A 38 11.36 1.06 -4.99
CA ALA A 38 10.01 0.52 -4.91
C ALA A 38 10.03 -0.59 -3.86
N TRP A 39 9.37 -0.37 -2.72
CA TRP A 39 9.22 -1.39 -1.69
C TRP A 39 8.13 -2.38 -2.10
N ALA A 40 8.52 -3.65 -2.20
CA ALA A 40 7.66 -4.73 -2.67
C ALA A 40 7.00 -5.45 -1.48
N ASP A 41 6.51 -4.73 -0.48
CA ASP A 41 6.19 -5.31 0.84
C ASP A 41 4.70 -5.61 1.04
N PHE A 42 4.37 -6.44 2.03
CA PHE A 42 3.03 -6.48 2.62
C PHE A 42 2.96 -5.50 3.80
N ARG A 43 2.13 -4.46 3.70
CA ARG A 43 2.02 -3.41 4.72
C ARG A 43 0.63 -3.34 5.31
N VAL A 44 0.57 -3.02 6.60
CA VAL A 44 -0.68 -2.73 7.30
C VAL A 44 -0.61 -1.32 7.85
N CYS A 45 -1.57 -0.49 7.49
CA CYS A 45 -1.73 0.86 7.97
C CYS A 45 -2.89 0.93 8.95
N ASN A 46 -2.63 1.46 10.15
CA ASN A 46 -3.59 1.66 11.20
C ASN A 46 -4.11 3.11 11.16
N SER A 47 -5.32 3.34 10.62
CA SER A 47 -6.01 4.64 10.67
C SER A 47 -6.90 4.81 11.90
N THR A 48 -6.79 3.92 12.89
CA THR A 48 -7.49 4.06 14.17
C THR A 48 -6.72 4.99 15.12
N GLN A 49 -7.35 5.32 16.23
CA GLN A 49 -6.74 6.12 17.31
C GLN A 49 -6.03 5.27 18.37
N ASN A 50 -6.06 3.95 18.25
CA ASN A 50 -5.48 3.04 19.24
C ASN A 50 -4.33 2.22 18.68
N LEU A 51 -3.54 1.64 19.57
CA LEU A 51 -2.62 0.57 19.21
C LEU A 51 -3.41 -0.64 18.69
N VAL A 52 -2.99 -1.19 17.56
CA VAL A 52 -3.55 -2.42 17.00
C VAL A 52 -2.49 -3.51 16.98
N GLY A 53 -2.82 -4.66 17.56
CA GLY A 53 -2.05 -5.90 17.41
C GLY A 53 -2.43 -6.58 16.10
N VAL A 54 -1.45 -7.00 15.31
CA VAL A 54 -1.69 -7.64 14.01
C VAL A 54 -0.95 -8.97 13.93
N ALA A 55 -1.59 -9.96 13.32
CA ALA A 55 -1.02 -11.23 12.93
C ALA A 55 -1.29 -11.49 11.44
N ILE A 56 -0.36 -12.17 10.77
CA ILE A 56 -0.47 -12.54 9.36
C ILE A 56 -0.29 -14.03 9.17
N GLY A 57 -1.09 -14.60 8.29
CA GLY A 57 -0.98 -15.97 7.82
C GLY A 57 -0.71 -16.01 6.32
N TYR A 58 0.05 -17.01 5.87
CA TYR A 58 0.35 -17.21 4.45
C TYR A 58 0.80 -18.65 4.18
N ARG A 59 0.90 -19.03 2.90
CA ARG A 59 1.41 -20.34 2.48
C ARG A 59 2.91 -20.26 2.19
N ALA A 60 3.71 -20.95 2.99
CA ALA A 60 5.14 -21.15 2.80
C ALA A 60 5.44 -22.49 2.11
N LYS A 61 6.73 -22.83 1.93
CA LYS A 61 7.15 -24.11 1.32
C LYS A 61 6.82 -25.29 2.23
N GLU A 62 6.95 -25.08 3.52
CA GLU A 62 6.70 -26.00 4.62
C GLU A 62 5.20 -26.13 4.99
N GLY A 63 4.33 -25.38 4.32
CA GLY A 63 2.88 -25.39 4.53
C GLY A 63 2.35 -24.05 5.02
N TRP A 64 1.25 -24.10 5.76
CA TRP A 64 0.66 -22.89 6.36
C TRP A 64 1.56 -22.33 7.46
N VAL A 65 1.73 -21.01 7.49
CA VAL A 65 2.47 -20.30 8.52
C VAL A 65 1.63 -19.12 9.01
N SER A 66 1.59 -18.91 10.32
CA SER A 66 1.07 -17.70 10.95
C SER A 66 2.14 -17.05 11.84
N GLU A 67 2.20 -15.73 11.80
CA GLU A 67 3.16 -14.90 12.53
C GLU A 67 2.47 -13.71 13.17
N GLY A 68 3.06 -13.17 14.22
CA GLY A 68 2.54 -12.03 15.00
C GLY A 68 3.34 -11.90 16.29
N TRP A 69 3.06 -10.99 17.22
CA TRP A 69 2.17 -9.85 17.09
C TRP A 69 2.97 -8.64 16.65
N TRP A 70 2.62 -8.05 15.51
CA TRP A 70 3.08 -6.70 15.20
C TRP A 70 2.27 -5.70 16.03
N GLN A 71 2.98 -4.76 16.64
CA GLN A 71 2.38 -3.61 17.28
C GLN A 71 2.35 -2.46 16.28
N VAL A 72 1.15 -2.05 15.87
CA VAL A 72 0.96 -0.96 14.90
C VAL A 72 0.33 0.23 15.62
N PRO A 73 1.12 1.26 16.01
CA PRO A 73 0.59 2.46 16.66
C PRO A 73 -0.47 3.18 15.83
N ALA A 74 -1.29 3.98 16.52
CA ALA A 74 -2.30 4.81 15.89
C ALA A 74 -1.72 5.69 14.77
N SER A 75 -2.42 5.77 13.63
CA SER A 75 -2.02 6.58 12.47
C SER A 75 -0.65 6.23 11.87
N THR A 76 -0.17 4.99 12.04
CA THR A 76 1.11 4.51 11.47
C THR A 76 0.92 3.27 10.60
N CYS A 77 1.97 2.87 9.88
CA CYS A 77 1.99 1.62 9.14
C CYS A 77 3.17 0.75 9.55
N ALA A 78 2.99 -0.58 9.50
CA ALA A 78 4.04 -1.57 9.67
C ALA A 78 4.20 -2.42 8.41
N THR A 79 5.42 -2.87 8.14
CA THR A 79 5.71 -3.91 7.15
C THR A 79 5.68 -5.27 7.85
N LEU A 80 4.85 -6.18 7.34
CA LEU A 80 4.64 -7.51 7.91
C LEU A 80 5.39 -8.58 7.14
N ILE A 81 5.50 -8.41 5.81
CA ILE A 81 6.33 -9.24 4.93
C ILE A 81 7.24 -8.28 4.17
N GLU A 82 8.54 -8.49 4.31
CA GLU A 82 9.56 -7.74 3.60
C GLU A 82 9.83 -8.35 2.23
N GLY A 83 9.92 -7.49 1.22
CA GLY A 83 10.22 -7.89 -0.15
C GLY A 83 9.05 -8.59 -0.85
N GLU A 84 9.28 -8.89 -2.13
CA GLU A 84 8.23 -9.26 -3.08
C GLU A 84 7.34 -10.40 -2.59
N LEU A 85 6.02 -10.19 -2.68
CA LEU A 85 5.03 -11.17 -2.25
C LEU A 85 5.08 -12.44 -3.10
N GLN A 86 5.34 -13.56 -2.43
CA GLN A 86 5.47 -14.87 -3.06
C GLN A 86 4.12 -15.63 -3.16
N SER A 87 3.08 -15.13 -2.49
CA SER A 87 1.75 -15.72 -2.47
C SER A 87 0.71 -14.78 -3.08
N ARG A 88 -0.37 -15.35 -3.62
CA ARG A 88 -1.56 -14.59 -4.04
C ARG A 88 -2.47 -14.24 -2.87
N TYR A 89 -2.54 -15.11 -1.86
CA TYR A 89 -3.44 -14.95 -0.74
C TYR A 89 -2.65 -14.77 0.55
N TYR A 90 -3.04 -13.76 1.32
CA TYR A 90 -2.55 -13.51 2.66
C TYR A 90 -3.74 -13.37 3.60
N TYR A 91 -3.52 -13.71 4.86
CA TYR A 91 -4.58 -13.81 5.86
C TYR A 91 -4.23 -12.88 7.01
N LEU A 92 -5.13 -12.01 7.44
CA LEU A 92 -4.85 -11.04 8.50
C LEU A 92 -5.81 -11.22 9.66
N TYR A 93 -5.28 -11.26 10.87
CA TYR A 93 -6.05 -11.03 12.09
C TYR A 93 -5.52 -9.76 12.74
N ALA A 94 -6.40 -8.88 13.20
CA ALA A 94 -5.98 -7.72 13.97
C ALA A 94 -6.97 -7.40 15.10
N GLU A 95 -6.45 -6.80 16.17
CA GLU A 95 -7.24 -6.40 17.34
C GLU A 95 -6.83 -5.06 17.93
N ASP A 96 -7.82 -4.24 18.26
CA ASP A 96 -7.68 -2.97 18.96
C ASP A 96 -7.41 -3.25 20.44
N ALA A 97 -6.23 -2.83 20.91
CA ALA A 97 -5.75 -3.11 22.27
C ALA A 97 -6.57 -2.42 23.38
N ALA A 98 -7.37 -1.40 23.06
CA ALA A 98 -8.11 -0.60 24.03
C ALA A 98 -9.63 -0.84 23.98
N ARG A 99 -10.22 -0.88 22.78
CA ARG A 99 -11.69 -0.97 22.60
C ARG A 99 -12.19 -2.39 22.32
N GLY A 100 -11.29 -3.35 22.06
CA GLY A 100 -11.66 -4.74 21.77
C GLY A 100 -12.30 -4.96 20.39
N GLY A 101 -12.19 -3.98 19.48
CA GLY A 101 -12.54 -4.14 18.06
C GLY A 101 -11.60 -5.14 17.39
N ARG A 102 -12.10 -5.95 16.45
CA ARG A 102 -11.33 -6.99 15.76
C ARG A 102 -11.58 -6.96 14.26
N TRP A 103 -10.52 -7.14 13.49
CA TRP A 103 -10.59 -7.45 12.06
C TRP A 103 -10.32 -8.95 11.93
N THR A 104 -11.40 -9.69 11.72
CA THR A 104 -11.42 -11.15 11.71
C THR A 104 -12.06 -11.64 10.41
N GLY A 105 -11.82 -12.89 10.06
CA GLY A 105 -12.52 -13.60 8.99
C GLY A 105 -12.72 -15.07 9.34
N ASP A 106 -13.01 -15.88 8.32
CA ASP A 106 -13.44 -17.28 8.52
C ASP A 106 -12.29 -18.29 8.47
N VAL A 107 -11.07 -17.86 8.14
CA VAL A 107 -9.92 -18.76 7.96
C VAL A 107 -9.21 -18.97 9.29
N ASN A 108 -9.43 -20.13 9.89
CA ASN A 108 -8.86 -20.44 11.21
C ASN A 108 -7.36 -20.73 11.12
N MET A 109 -6.57 -20.04 11.94
CA MET A 109 -5.14 -20.30 12.12
C MET A 109 -4.75 -20.23 13.60
N CYS A 110 -3.56 -20.74 13.92
CA CYS A 110 -3.03 -20.74 15.27
C CYS A 110 -2.35 -19.41 15.62
N VAL A 111 -2.49 -18.97 16.86
CA VAL A 111 -1.93 -17.71 17.39
C VAL A 111 -1.40 -17.98 18.80
N ALA A 112 -0.29 -17.35 19.19
CA ALA A 112 0.23 -17.41 20.56
C ALA A 112 0.06 -16.07 21.28
N GLU A 113 0.24 -16.07 22.61
CA GLU A 113 0.06 -14.87 23.44
C GLU A 113 1.16 -13.81 23.20
N ASN A 114 2.41 -14.24 23.05
CA ASN A 114 3.56 -13.37 22.76
C ASN A 114 3.90 -13.40 21.27
N GLU A 115 4.94 -12.67 20.86
CA GLU A 115 5.50 -12.75 19.50
C GLU A 115 5.81 -14.21 19.12
N PHE A 116 5.46 -14.58 17.89
CA PHE A 116 5.35 -15.95 17.45
C PHE A 116 5.51 -16.11 15.94
N LYS A 117 5.93 -17.33 15.58
CA LYS A 117 5.87 -17.90 14.24
C LYS A 117 5.49 -19.37 14.37
N ILE A 118 4.35 -19.75 13.81
CA ILE A 118 3.78 -21.09 13.94
C ILE A 118 3.59 -21.69 12.54
N THR A 119 4.13 -22.88 12.33
CA THR A 119 3.83 -23.70 11.15
C THR A 119 2.65 -24.63 11.45
N GLY A 120 1.74 -24.76 10.48
CA GLY A 120 0.55 -25.61 10.54
C GLY A 120 -0.63 -24.97 11.28
N VAL A 121 -1.83 -25.27 10.80
CA VAL A 121 -3.12 -24.73 11.33
C VAL A 121 -3.88 -25.74 12.19
N ASP A 122 -3.41 -26.98 12.24
CA ASP A 122 -4.07 -28.07 12.95
C ASP A 122 -3.71 -28.08 14.45
N ASP A 123 -4.64 -28.61 15.24
CA ASP A 123 -4.49 -28.90 16.66
C ASP A 123 -3.97 -27.73 17.53
N CYS A 124 -4.33 -26.48 17.18
CA CYS A 124 -3.83 -25.28 17.88
C CYS A 124 -3.89 -25.43 19.41
N TYR A 125 -5.05 -25.81 19.96
CA TYR A 125 -5.23 -25.95 21.41
C TYR A 125 -4.38 -27.07 22.02
N ALA A 126 -4.24 -28.22 21.34
CA ALA A 126 -3.41 -29.32 21.84
C ALA A 126 -1.91 -28.95 21.83
N ARG A 127 -1.53 -27.99 20.98
CA ARG A 127 -0.20 -27.39 20.90
C ARG A 127 -0.06 -26.13 21.78
N SER A 128 -1.03 -25.86 22.66
CA SER A 128 -1.07 -24.71 23.57
C SER A 128 -1.16 -23.34 22.87
N PHE A 129 -1.67 -23.31 21.64
CA PHE A 129 -2.01 -22.10 20.90
C PHE A 129 -3.51 -21.82 20.97
N GLN A 130 -3.90 -20.60 20.60
CA GLN A 130 -5.28 -20.22 20.37
C GLN A 130 -5.64 -20.37 18.90
N ARG A 131 -6.92 -20.57 18.60
CA ARG A 131 -7.45 -20.60 17.23
C ARG A 131 -8.22 -19.31 16.98
N MET A 132 -7.76 -18.52 16.01
CA MET A 132 -8.38 -17.24 15.64
C MET A 132 -8.74 -17.23 14.16
N GLY A 133 -9.76 -16.45 13.80
CA GLY A 133 -10.26 -16.32 12.44
C GLY A 133 -9.57 -15.18 11.68
N PHE A 134 -8.80 -15.51 10.65
CA PHE A 134 -8.10 -14.54 9.83
C PHE A 134 -8.97 -14.17 8.62
N LYS A 135 -8.92 -12.90 8.23
CA LYS A 135 -9.54 -12.38 7.01
C LYS A 135 -8.60 -12.58 5.82
N GLU A 136 -9.11 -13.20 4.75
CA GLU A 136 -8.36 -13.38 3.51
C GLU A 136 -8.27 -12.07 2.70
N TYR A 137 -7.09 -11.83 2.13
CA TYR A 137 -6.79 -10.78 1.17
C TYR A 137 -6.20 -11.41 -0.10
N ASP A 138 -6.89 -11.28 -1.23
CA ASP A 138 -6.38 -11.64 -2.54
C ASP A 138 -5.55 -10.48 -3.10
N THR A 139 -4.24 -10.67 -3.21
CA THR A 139 -3.31 -9.67 -3.73
C THR A 139 -3.24 -9.66 -5.25
N GLY A 140 -3.95 -10.57 -5.93
CA GLY A 140 -3.91 -10.70 -7.39
C GLY A 140 -2.53 -11.05 -7.94
N ARG A 141 -1.63 -11.62 -7.11
CA ARG A 141 -0.20 -11.82 -7.40
C ARG A 141 0.60 -10.53 -7.59
N GLN A 142 0.14 -9.42 -7.01
CA GLN A 142 0.94 -8.21 -6.96
C GLN A 142 2.15 -8.42 -6.05
N GLY A 143 3.29 -7.84 -6.45
CA GLY A 143 4.53 -7.94 -5.68
C GLY A 143 4.51 -7.16 -4.37
N SER A 144 3.52 -6.30 -4.13
CA SER A 144 3.31 -5.55 -2.88
C SER A 144 1.82 -5.42 -2.60
N TRP A 145 1.45 -5.27 -1.33
CA TRP A 145 0.06 -5.04 -0.94
C TRP A 145 -0.04 -4.17 0.32
N MET A 146 -1.10 -3.38 0.43
CA MET A 146 -1.37 -2.57 1.61
C MET A 146 -2.80 -2.78 2.10
N VAL A 147 -2.93 -3.09 3.39
CA VAL A 147 -4.23 -3.14 4.08
C VAL A 147 -4.39 -1.91 4.96
N GLN A 148 -5.53 -1.23 4.83
CA GLN A 148 -5.91 -0.14 5.71
C GLN A 148 -6.92 -0.63 6.77
N LEU A 149 -6.55 -0.50 8.05
CA LEU A 149 -7.43 -0.73 9.19
C LEU A 149 -8.08 0.60 9.60
N SER A 150 -9.38 0.59 9.86
CA SER A 150 -10.18 1.77 10.24
C SER A 150 -11.24 1.43 11.29
N ASP A 151 -11.68 2.44 12.04
CA ASP A 151 -12.60 2.33 13.19
C ASP A 151 -14.00 1.83 12.82
N THR A 152 -14.40 1.99 11.57
CA THR A 152 -15.63 1.39 11.06
C THR A 152 -15.28 -0.03 10.61
N PRO A 153 -15.91 -1.09 11.14
CA PRO A 153 -15.81 -2.42 10.55
C PRO A 153 -16.48 -2.36 9.18
N GLY A 154 -15.73 -1.88 8.19
CA GLY A 154 -16.14 -1.86 6.81
C GLY A 154 -16.08 -3.29 6.31
N THR A 155 -17.23 -3.77 5.85
CA THR A 155 -17.34 -4.60 4.65
C THR A 155 -16.36 -4.04 3.61
N GLN A 156 -15.09 -4.47 3.65
CA GLN A 156 -14.17 -4.17 2.56
C GLN A 156 -14.61 -5.07 1.43
N GLU A 157 -15.53 -4.53 0.63
CA GLU A 157 -15.73 -4.92 -0.75
C GLU A 157 -14.37 -5.13 -1.37
N SER A 158 -14.19 -6.33 -1.89
CA SER A 158 -13.18 -6.72 -2.84
C SER A 158 -13.07 -5.66 -3.95
N GLN A 159 -12.23 -4.65 -3.78
CA GLN A 159 -11.72 -3.87 -4.90
C GLN A 159 -10.47 -4.56 -5.40
N ASN A 160 -10.67 -5.59 -6.24
CA ASN A 160 -10.25 -5.61 -7.64
C ASN A 160 -10.65 -6.93 -8.30
#